data_AF-A0A3N4MLV0-F1
#
_entry.id   AF-A0A3N4MLV0-F1
#
_cell.length_a   1.000
_cell.length_b   1.000
_cell.length_c   1.000
_cell.angle_alpha   90.00
_cell.angle_beta   90.00
_cell.angle_gamma   90.00
#
_symmetry.space_group_name_H-M   'P 1'
#
loop_
_entity.id
_entity.type
_entity.pdbx_description
1 polymer ?
#
loop_
_entity_poly.entity_id
_entity_poly.type
_entity_poly.pdbx_seq_one_letter_code
_entity_poly.pdbx_strand_id
1 'polypeptide(L)' 'MNNTTNRLESISVAFRQLDNQFRKKVCKECAWSEATYYRKRKLAGRLSPAEITTMLNITQQLISHLNKTISK' A
#
# COMPACT_ATOMS: atom_id res chain seq x y z
N MET A 1 -31.54 6.36 -10.96
CA MET A 1 -30.60 6.28 -9.82
C MET A 1 -29.40 7.14 -10.16
N ASN A 2 -29.30 8.34 -9.57
CA ASN A 2 -28.22 9.28 -9.86
C ASN A 2 -26.96 8.78 -9.15
N ASN A 3 -26.17 7.96 -9.84
CA ASN A 3 -24.87 7.51 -9.36
C ASN A 3 -23.82 8.59 -9.63
N THR A 4 -23.99 9.76 -9.02
CA THR A 4 -22.92 10.74 -8.90
C THR A 4 -21.97 10.18 -7.84
N THR A 5 -21.00 9.38 -8.28
CA THR A 5 -19.96 8.82 -7.43
C THR A 5 -19.36 9.96 -6.62
N ASN A 6 -19.62 9.98 -5.31
CA ASN A 6 -19.14 11.03 -4.44
C ASN A 6 -17.62 11.08 -4.59
N ARG A 7 -17.08 12.20 -5.10
CA ARG A 7 -15.64 12.33 -5.36
C ARG A 7 -14.80 12.08 -4.10
N LEU A 8 -15.32 12.46 -2.93
CA LEU A 8 -14.71 12.17 -1.65
C LEU A 8 -14.64 10.66 -1.39
N GLU A 9 -15.73 9.92 -1.67
CA GLU A 9 -15.76 8.46 -1.53
C GLU A 9 -14.79 7.79 -2.51
N SER A 10 -14.75 8.23 -3.77
CA SER A 10 -13.81 7.70 -4.77
C SER A 10 -12.35 7.89 -4.35
N ILE A 11 -12.00 9.06 -3.83
CA ILE A 11 -10.65 9.36 -3.31
C ILE A 11 -10.35 8.49 -2.08
N SER A 12 -11.30 8.36 -1.15
CA SER A 12 -11.19 7.51 0.04
C SER A 12 -10.97 6.03 -0.31
N VAL A 13 -11.71 5.52 -1.30
CA VAL A 13 -11.53 4.16 -1.83
C VAL A 13 -10.14 3.99 -2.43
N ALA A 14 -9.65 4.97 -3.20
CA ALA A 14 -8.32 4.89 -3.81
C ALA A 14 -7.20 4.76 -2.75
N PHE A 15 -7.27 5.54 -1.65
CA PHE A 15 -6.31 5.40 -0.55
C PHE A 15 -6.37 4.03 0.14
N ARG A 16 -7.58 3.51 0.40
CA ARG A 16 -7.75 2.15 0.95
C ARG A 16 -7.19 1.08 0.03
N GLN A 17 -7.39 1.23 -1.28
CA GLN A 17 -6.82 0.32 -2.28
C GLN A 17 -5.29 0.40 -2.31
N LEU A 18 -4.72 1.60 -2.18
CA LEU A 18 -3.27 1.80 -2.12
C LEU A 18 -2.65 1.09 -0.91
N ASP A 19 -3.24 1.25 0.28
CA ASP A 19 -2.79 0.54 1.50
C ASP A 19 -2.89 -0.98 1.33
N ASN A 20 -3.99 -1.47 0.76
CA ASN A 20 -4.17 -2.90 0.49
C ASN A 20 -3.11 -3.43 -0.51
N GLN A 21 -2.79 -2.67 -1.57
CA GLN A 21 -1.77 -3.05 -2.53
C GLN A 21 -0.38 -3.06 -1.91
N PHE A 22 -0.05 -2.04 -1.11
CA PHE A 22 1.20 -1.97 -0.37
C PHE A 22 1.36 -3.19 0.55
N ARG A 23 0.36 -3.48 1.38
CA ARG A 23 0.37 -4.65 2.28
C ARG A 23 0.59 -5.95 1.51
N LYS A 24 -0.17 -6.19 0.44
CA LYS A 24 -0.05 -7.40 -0.38
C LYS A 24 1.34 -7.56 -0.98
N LYS A 25 1.89 -6.48 -1.56
CA LYS A 25 3.24 -6.51 -2.14
C LYS A 25 4.30 -6.76 -1.08
N VAL A 26 4.25 -6.08 0.07
CA VAL A 26 5.20 -6.30 1.17
C VAL A 26 5.14 -7.75 1.65
N CYS A 27 3.93 -8.31 1.84
CA CYS A 27 3.80 -9.69 2.27
C CYS A 27 4.40 -10.67 1.25
N LYS A 28 4.17 -10.42 -0.05
CA LYS A 28 4.72 -11.26 -1.11
C LYS A 28 6.25 -11.16 -1.19
N GLU A 29 6.79 -9.96 -1.32
CA GLU A 29 8.23 -9.74 -1.56
C GLU A 29 9.09 -10.04 -0.32
N CYS A 30 8.56 -9.83 0.89
CA CYS A 30 9.26 -10.18 2.13
C CYS A 30 8.96 -11.61 2.62
N ALA A 31 8.19 -12.41 1.86
CA ALA A 31 7.71 -13.74 2.25
C ALA A 31 7.02 -13.77 3.64
N TRP A 32 6.24 -12.75 3.94
CA TRP A 32 5.48 -12.65 5.19
C TRP A 32 4.06 -13.15 5.03
N SER A 33 3.55 -13.79 6.09
CA SER A 33 2.11 -13.91 6.29
C SER A 33 1.50 -12.56 6.66
N GLU A 34 0.21 -12.39 6.43
CA GLU A 34 -0.53 -11.19 6.83
C GLU A 34 -0.43 -10.93 8.35
N ALA A 35 -0.48 -11.99 9.16
CA ALA A 35 -0.24 -11.91 10.60
C ALA A 35 1.15 -11.35 10.95
N THR A 36 2.18 -11.69 10.17
CA THR A 36 3.55 -11.19 10.37
C THR A 36 3.65 -9.70 10.03
N TYR A 37 2.99 -9.26 8.96
CA TYR A 37 2.88 -7.84 8.62
C TYR A 37 2.28 -7.04 9.79
N TYR A 38 1.14 -7.46 10.33
CA TYR A 38 0.50 -6.75 11.45
C TYR A 38 1.33 -6.80 12.73
N ARG A 39 2.02 -7.92 13.02
CA ARG A 39 2.94 -8.01 14.16
C ARG A 39 4.10 -7.02 14.03
N LYS A 40 4.77 -6.97 12.87
CA LYS A 40 5.88 -6.03 12.63
C LYS A 40 5.42 -4.58 12.67
N ARG A 41 4.23 -4.28 12.13
CA ARG A 41 3.60 -2.94 12.20
C ARG A 41 3.31 -2.51 13.64
N LYS A 42 2.80 -3.39 14.49
CA LYS A 42 2.41 -3.07 15.88
C LYS A 42 3.61 -2.90 16.82
N LEU A 43 4.67 -3.69 16.63
CA LEU A 43 5.72 -3.86 17.64
C LEU A 43 6.95 -2.97 17.46
N ALA A 44 6.96 -1.97 16.56
CA ALA A 44 8.21 -1.38 16.08
C ALA A 44 9.25 -2.49 15.77
N GLY A 45 8.75 -3.61 15.21
CA GLY A 45 9.55 -4.80 15.01
C GLY A 45 10.75 -4.45 14.15
N ARG A 46 11.95 -4.92 14.54
CA ARG A 46 13.17 -4.64 13.79
C ARG A 46 12.96 -5.10 12.34
N LEU A 47 12.88 -4.11 11.45
CA LEU A 47 12.93 -4.34 10.03
C LEU A 47 14.40 -4.52 9.66
N SER A 48 14.71 -5.57 8.90
CA SER A 48 16.05 -5.68 8.34
C SER A 48 16.25 -4.56 7.30
N PRO A 49 17.51 -4.15 7.03
CA PRO A 49 17.79 -3.20 5.97
C PRO A 49 17.19 -3.63 4.62
N ALA A 50 17.24 -4.94 4.31
CA ALA A 50 16.64 -5.48 3.08
C ALA A 50 15.11 -5.33 3.05
N GLU A 51 14.42 -5.59 4.16
CA GLU A 51 12.97 -5.38 4.26
C GLU A 51 12.62 -3.90 4.05
N ILE A 52 13.40 -2.98 4.62
CA ILE A 52 13.21 -1.53 4.45
C ILE A 52 13.40 -1.14 2.98
N THR A 53 14.49 -1.58 2.33
CA THR A 53 14.74 -1.31 0.92
C THR A 53 13.61 -1.82 0.03
N THR A 54 13.12 -3.04 0.30
CA THR A 54 11.97 -3.61 -0.42
C THR A 54 10.71 -2.75 -0.25
N MET A 55 10.40 -2.31 0.97
CA MET A 55 9.25 -1.44 1.22
C MET A 55 9.38 -0.09 0.49
N LEU A 56 10.56 0.53 0.48
CA LEU A 56 10.80 1.79 -0.22
C LEU A 56 10.61 1.63 -1.74
N ASN A 57 11.12 0.55 -2.32
CA ASN A 57 10.93 0.24 -3.74
C ASN A 57 9.45 0.04 -4.09
N ILE A 58 8.70 -0.71 -3.25
CA ILE A 58 7.26 -0.89 -3.42
C ILE A 58 6.54 0.46 -3.37
N THR A 59 6.87 1.32 -2.41
CA THR A 59 6.29 2.65 -2.27
C THR A 59 6.52 3.51 -3.51
N GLN A 60 7.75 3.55 -4.05
CA GLN A 60 8.05 4.30 -5.27
C GLN A 60 7.23 3.80 -6.47
N GLN A 61 7.07 2.48 -6.63
CA GLN A 61 6.22 1.91 -7.68
C GLN A 61 4.76 2.32 -7.54
N LEU A 62 4.22 2.31 -6.32
CA LEU A 62 2.82 2.66 -6.05
C LEU A 62 2.56 4.16 -6.26
N ILE A 63 3.48 5.04 -5.83
CA ILE A 63 3.40 6.48 -6.07
C ILE A 63 3.47 6.78 -7.58
N SER A 64 4.38 6.13 -8.31
CA SER A 64 4.47 6.29 -9.76
C SER A 64 3.17 5.90 -10.46
N HIS A 65 2.52 4.82 -10.02
CA HIS A 65 1.21 4.43 -10.54
C HIS A 65 0.14 5.47 -10.20
N LEU A 66 0.08 5.93 -8.95
CA LEU A 66 -0.90 6.92 -8.51
C LEU A 66 -0.79 8.24 -9.31
N ASN A 67 0.43 8.74 -9.52
CA ASN A 67 0.67 9.94 -10.32
C ASN A 67 0.19 9.78 -11.77
N LYS A 68 0.42 8.62 -12.39
CA LYS A 68 -0.09 8.34 -13.75
C LYS A 68 -1.63 8.32 -13.81
N THR A 69 -2.28 7.89 -12.74
CA THR A 69 -3.75 7.83 -12.66
C THR A 69 -4.36 9.21 -12.37
N ILE A 70 -3.69 10.07 -11.61
CA ILE A 70 -4.16 11.43 -11.29
C ILE A 70 -3.88 12.43 -12.42
N SER A 71 -2.80 12.25 -13.18
CA SER A 71 -2.44 13.14 -14.30
C SER A 71 -3.22 12.87 -15.60
N LYS A 72 -4.11 11.88 -15.62
CA LYS A 72 -5.07 11.62 -16.71
C LYS A 72 -6.44 12.20 -16.37
#